data_AF-A0A2E7MKY9-F1
#
_entry.id   AF-A0A2E7MKY9-F1
#
_cell.length_a   1.000
_cell.length_b   1.000
_cell.length_c   1.000
_cell.angle_alpha   90.00
_cell.angle_beta   90.00
_cell.angle_gamma   90.00
#
_symmetry.space_group_name_H-M   'P 1'
#
loop_
_entity.id
_entity.type
_entity.pdbx_description
1 polymer ?
#
loop_
_entity_poly.entity_id
_entity_poly.type
_entity_poly.pdbx_seq_one_letter_code
_entity_poly.pdbx_strand_id
1 'polypeptide(L)'
;MGKFYDNSIIPPELRRTYDVYDRIGELGIDLGSFEENVSSLQGRNICSAVIHEGGLVYLSGVGQGDFPMNDTPERVAHGQQAGQDCADHHIRALHWTLSCGGEGDLNDVLYMVKAIGMVVSTDVEFNSGPAVTNGFSNRWQSVFGGGTGSYAEDGIDPGGYSGVHARSAIGGFTGRFSLEPEMIVAIPAEMARAIITTRGWIFPLIPSMHEKIVAARS
;
A
#
# COMPACT_ATOMS: atom_id res chain seq x y z
N MET A 1 -11.79 0.87 15.14
CA MET A 1 -11.56 -0.12 14.07
C MET A 1 -12.63 0.03 13.01
N GLY A 2 -12.32 -0.37 11.78
CA GLY A 2 -13.24 -0.21 10.65
C GLY A 2 -14.46 -1.11 10.79
N LYS A 3 -15.59 -0.68 10.22
CA LYS A 3 -16.89 -1.36 10.34
C LYS A 3 -16.83 -2.83 9.92
N PHE A 4 -16.02 -3.15 8.92
CA PHE A 4 -15.93 -4.49 8.36
C PHE A 4 -14.84 -5.33 9.00
N TYR A 5 -13.87 -4.70 9.68
CA TYR A 5 -12.76 -5.37 10.33
C TYR A 5 -13.19 -6.23 11.52
N ASP A 6 -14.09 -5.71 12.36
CA ASP A 6 -14.51 -6.38 13.60
C ASP A 6 -15.26 -7.70 13.34
N ASN A 7 -15.92 -7.80 12.20
CA ASN A 7 -16.65 -8.99 11.74
C ASN A 7 -15.79 -9.93 10.88
N SER A 8 -14.49 -9.66 10.75
CA SER A 8 -13.60 -10.45 9.88
C SER A 8 -13.33 -11.85 10.44
N ILE A 9 -12.87 -12.74 9.56
CA ILE A 9 -12.44 -14.11 9.92
C ILE A 9 -11.10 -14.16 10.66
N ILE A 10 -10.44 -13.02 10.86
CA ILE A 10 -9.11 -12.94 11.47
C ILE A 10 -9.23 -13.31 12.95
N PRO A 11 -8.41 -14.24 13.48
CA PRO A 11 -8.38 -14.55 14.91
C PRO A 11 -8.08 -13.28 15.75
N PRO A 12 -8.71 -13.09 16.92
CA PRO A 12 -8.48 -11.90 17.76
C PRO A 12 -7.00 -11.61 18.04
N GLU A 13 -6.17 -12.63 18.19
CA GLU A 13 -4.74 -12.52 18.48
C GLU A 13 -3.92 -11.95 17.32
N LEU A 14 -4.45 -12.02 16.09
CA LEU A 14 -3.84 -11.45 14.89
C LEU A 14 -4.47 -10.11 14.49
N ARG A 15 -5.51 -9.67 15.21
CA ARG A 15 -6.18 -8.40 14.93
C ARG A 15 -5.38 -7.24 15.48
N ARG A 16 -5.43 -6.12 14.76
CA ARG A 16 -4.93 -4.85 15.25
C ARG A 16 -5.85 -4.30 16.33
N THR A 17 -5.25 -3.61 17.30
CA THR A 17 -5.93 -3.01 18.44
C THR A 17 -5.77 -1.49 18.49
N TYR A 18 -5.32 -0.87 17.40
CA TYR A 18 -5.01 0.56 17.30
C TYR A 18 -5.50 1.11 15.96
N ASP A 19 -5.79 2.41 15.92
CA ASP A 19 -6.17 3.11 14.69
C ASP A 19 -4.96 3.34 13.78
N VAL A 20 -5.00 2.85 12.55
CA VAL A 20 -3.89 3.01 11.60
C VAL A 20 -3.65 4.48 11.26
N TYR A 21 -4.65 5.35 11.37
CA TYR A 21 -4.52 6.78 11.12
C TYR A 21 -3.68 7.49 12.17
N ASP A 22 -3.69 7.03 13.43
CA ASP A 22 -2.82 7.57 14.48
C ASP A 22 -1.36 7.37 14.10
N ARG A 23 -1.00 6.15 13.67
CA ARG A 23 0.36 5.83 13.21
C ARG A 23 0.74 6.59 11.93
N ILE A 24 -0.18 6.71 10.97
CA ILE A 24 0.04 7.51 9.74
C ILE A 24 0.39 8.96 10.10
N GLY A 25 -0.34 9.56 11.05
CA GLY A 25 -0.10 10.92 11.54
C GLY A 25 1.25 11.06 12.21
N GLU A 26 1.59 10.17 13.13
CA GLU A 26 2.88 10.16 13.84
C GLU A 26 4.08 9.95 12.89
N LEU A 27 3.91 9.13 11.87
CA LEU A 27 4.92 8.84 10.84
C LEU A 27 5.04 9.96 9.79
N GLY A 28 4.19 10.97 9.84
CA GLY A 28 4.17 12.10 8.91
C GLY A 28 3.77 11.71 7.48
N ILE A 29 2.98 10.65 7.31
CA ILE A 29 2.53 10.20 5.99
C ILE A 29 1.39 11.12 5.52
N ASP A 30 1.67 11.93 4.50
CA ASP A 30 0.66 12.79 3.89
C ASP A 30 -0.29 11.96 3.01
N LEU A 31 -1.58 11.93 3.37
CA LEU A 31 -2.63 11.31 2.56
C LEU A 31 -3.21 12.26 1.50
N GLY A 32 -2.88 13.56 1.57
CA GLY A 32 -3.42 14.59 0.69
C GLY A 32 -4.92 14.82 0.87
N SER A 33 -5.50 15.60 -0.03
CA SER A 33 -6.95 15.89 -0.07
C SER A 33 -7.70 15.00 -1.08
N PHE A 34 -9.03 15.03 -0.97
CA PHE A 34 -9.91 14.33 -1.92
C PHE A 34 -9.70 14.88 -3.34
N GLU A 35 -9.60 16.20 -3.48
CA GLU A 35 -9.45 16.91 -4.75
C GLU A 35 -8.11 16.59 -5.44
N GLU A 36 -7.05 16.35 -4.65
CA GLU A 36 -5.74 15.96 -5.16
C GLU A 36 -5.70 14.52 -5.68
N ASN A 37 -6.41 13.61 -5.02
CA ASN A 37 -6.20 12.17 -5.21
C ASN A 37 -7.36 11.46 -5.92
N VAL A 38 -8.60 11.95 -5.79
CA VAL A 38 -9.78 11.32 -6.38
C VAL A 38 -10.06 11.95 -7.74
N SER A 39 -9.61 11.25 -8.79
CA SER A 39 -9.68 11.72 -10.17
C SER A 39 -10.46 10.76 -11.07
N SER A 40 -10.73 11.23 -12.30
CA SER A 40 -11.30 10.43 -13.37
C SER A 40 -10.22 9.67 -14.13
N LEU A 41 -10.52 8.42 -14.50
CA LEU A 41 -9.70 7.57 -15.36
C LEU A 41 -9.76 7.99 -16.85
N GLN A 42 -10.49 9.08 -17.18
CA GLN A 42 -10.60 9.57 -18.55
C GLN A 42 -9.23 9.78 -19.20
N GLY A 43 -9.03 9.16 -20.37
CA GLY A 43 -7.77 9.26 -21.12
C GLY A 43 -6.60 8.46 -20.55
N ARG A 44 -6.82 7.62 -19.52
CA ARG A 44 -5.80 6.75 -18.92
C ARG A 44 -6.08 5.28 -19.27
N ASN A 45 -5.01 4.51 -19.44
CA ASN A 45 -5.07 3.07 -19.76
C ASN A 45 -4.69 2.16 -18.58
N ILE A 46 -4.08 2.72 -17.53
CA ILE A 46 -3.64 1.99 -16.33
C ILE A 46 -4.28 2.63 -15.11
N CYS A 47 -4.87 1.79 -14.24
CA CYS A 47 -5.43 2.20 -12.97
C CYS A 47 -4.38 2.13 -11.85
N SER A 48 -4.61 2.84 -10.75
CA SER A 48 -3.80 2.73 -9.53
C SER A 48 -4.19 1.49 -8.72
N ALA A 49 -5.47 1.10 -8.73
CA ALA A 49 -5.93 -0.09 -8.02
C ALA A 49 -7.12 -0.79 -8.70
N VAL A 50 -7.20 -2.11 -8.48
CA VAL A 50 -8.30 -2.99 -8.88
C VAL A 50 -8.79 -3.76 -7.65
N ILE A 51 -10.10 -3.75 -7.43
CA ILE A 51 -10.76 -4.46 -6.32
C ILE A 51 -11.42 -5.72 -6.87
N HIS A 52 -11.03 -6.88 -6.36
CA HIS A 52 -11.68 -8.14 -6.63
C HIS A 52 -12.82 -8.38 -5.63
N GLU A 53 -13.98 -8.87 -6.08
CA GLU A 53 -15.17 -9.08 -5.26
C GLU A 53 -14.98 -10.01 -4.05
N GLY A 54 -13.94 -10.85 -4.10
CA GLY A 54 -13.52 -11.72 -3.00
C GLY A 54 -12.76 -11.01 -1.87
N GLY A 55 -12.49 -9.70 -1.98
CA GLY A 55 -11.77 -8.96 -0.95
C GLY A 55 -10.27 -8.83 -1.18
N LEU A 56 -9.79 -8.93 -2.42
CA LEU A 56 -8.40 -8.59 -2.75
C LEU A 56 -8.33 -7.24 -3.45
N VAL A 57 -7.35 -6.42 -3.10
CA VAL A 57 -7.05 -5.16 -3.78
C VAL A 57 -5.64 -5.26 -4.36
N TYR A 58 -5.55 -5.12 -5.67
CA TYR A 58 -4.30 -5.09 -6.41
C TYR A 58 -3.93 -3.63 -6.64
N LEU A 59 -2.76 -3.20 -6.18
CA LEU A 59 -2.23 -1.87 -6.46
C LEU A 59 -1.10 -1.97 -7.47
N SER A 60 -1.16 -1.10 -8.48
CA SER A 60 -0.13 -0.99 -9.51
C SER A 60 1.20 -0.53 -8.93
N GLY A 61 2.29 -0.92 -9.58
CA GLY A 61 3.63 -0.52 -9.17
C GLY A 61 3.86 0.98 -9.21
N VAL A 62 4.73 1.48 -8.31
CA VAL A 62 5.18 2.88 -8.30
C VAL A 62 6.70 2.96 -8.19
N GLY A 63 7.36 3.52 -9.22
CA GLY A 63 8.79 3.77 -9.20
C GLY A 63 9.16 4.99 -8.35
N GLN A 64 10.14 4.84 -7.46
CA GLN A 64 10.74 5.95 -6.68
C GLN A 64 12.27 5.85 -6.64
N GLY A 65 12.89 6.95 -6.20
CA GLY A 65 14.33 7.14 -6.19
C GLY A 65 14.90 7.46 -7.57
N ASP A 66 16.15 7.91 -7.61
CA ASP A 66 16.71 8.54 -8.82
C ASP A 66 17.80 7.73 -9.51
N PHE A 67 18.23 6.61 -8.93
CA PHE A 67 19.45 5.94 -9.33
C PHE A 67 19.32 4.42 -9.39
N PRO A 68 19.95 3.77 -10.37
CA PRO A 68 20.19 2.34 -10.33
C PRO A 68 20.97 1.94 -9.07
N MET A 69 20.66 0.75 -8.58
CA MET A 69 21.15 0.20 -7.32
C MET A 69 22.42 -0.62 -7.52
N ASN A 70 23.27 -0.57 -6.51
CA ASN A 70 24.47 -1.38 -6.34
C ASN A 70 24.62 -1.74 -4.84
N ASP A 71 25.62 -2.55 -4.49
CA ASP A 71 25.78 -3.10 -3.14
C ASP A 71 26.52 -2.19 -2.15
N THR A 72 26.77 -0.91 -2.48
CA THR A 72 27.40 -0.01 -1.49
C THR A 72 26.37 0.36 -0.41
N PRO A 73 26.78 0.47 0.87
CA PRO A 73 25.86 0.81 1.96
C PRO A 73 25.05 2.09 1.71
N GLU A 74 25.69 3.12 1.14
CA GLU A 74 25.06 4.40 0.84
C GLU A 74 23.99 4.24 -0.24
N ARG A 75 24.25 3.44 -1.27
CA ARG A 75 23.29 3.18 -2.32
C ARG A 75 22.12 2.35 -1.79
N VAL A 76 22.38 1.33 -0.97
CA VAL A 76 21.33 0.54 -0.33
C VAL A 76 20.43 1.42 0.54
N ALA A 77 21.00 2.34 1.34
CA ALA A 77 20.23 3.30 2.13
C ALA A 77 19.35 4.21 1.27
N HIS A 78 19.87 4.69 0.13
CA HIS A 78 19.09 5.44 -0.86
C HIS A 78 17.88 4.63 -1.37
N GLY A 79 18.09 3.35 -1.71
CA GLY A 79 16.99 2.50 -2.16
C GLY A 79 15.99 2.17 -1.06
N GLN A 80 16.43 2.07 0.20
CA GLN A 80 15.53 1.94 1.34
C GLN A 80 14.66 3.18 1.50
N GLN A 81 15.22 4.38 1.33
CA GLN A 81 14.42 5.61 1.33
C GLN A 81 13.39 5.60 0.20
N ALA A 82 13.80 5.25 -1.03
CA ALA A 82 12.87 5.08 -2.14
C ALA A 82 11.75 4.07 -1.82
N GLY A 83 12.08 2.99 -1.11
CA GLY A 83 11.08 2.03 -0.62
C GLY A 83 10.09 2.61 0.39
N GLN A 84 10.54 3.48 1.30
CA GLN A 84 9.63 4.20 2.20
C GLN A 84 8.68 5.11 1.40
N ASP A 85 9.22 5.85 0.43
CA ASP A 85 8.42 6.75 -0.42
C ASP A 85 7.39 5.97 -1.25
N CYS A 86 7.76 4.79 -1.76
CA CYS A 86 6.82 3.89 -2.42
C CYS A 86 5.72 3.39 -1.46
N ALA A 87 6.06 3.06 -0.21
CA ALA A 87 5.07 2.60 0.77
C ALA A 87 4.07 3.73 1.10
N ASP A 88 4.56 4.96 1.30
CA ASP A 88 3.72 6.13 1.57
C ASP A 88 2.77 6.41 0.39
N HIS A 89 3.27 6.28 -0.84
CA HIS A 89 2.42 6.36 -2.04
C HIS A 89 1.32 5.29 -2.04
N HIS A 90 1.66 4.03 -1.76
CA HIS A 90 0.69 2.94 -1.75
C HIS A 90 -0.34 3.09 -0.63
N ILE A 91 0.06 3.55 0.55
CA ILE A 91 -0.83 3.83 1.68
C ILE A 91 -1.84 4.91 1.29
N ARG A 92 -1.38 6.00 0.66
CA ARG A 92 -2.24 7.06 0.13
C ARG A 92 -3.18 6.55 -0.97
N ALA A 93 -2.65 5.82 -1.95
CA ALA A 93 -3.45 5.26 -3.04
C ALA A 93 -4.52 4.30 -2.51
N LEU A 94 -4.16 3.44 -1.55
CA LEU A 94 -5.09 2.52 -0.90
C LEU A 94 -6.14 3.27 -0.10
N HIS A 95 -5.76 4.31 0.66
CA HIS A 95 -6.70 5.13 1.42
C HIS A 95 -7.83 5.62 0.51
N TRP A 96 -7.50 6.32 -0.58
CA TRP A 96 -8.50 6.85 -1.50
C TRP A 96 -9.22 5.78 -2.31
N THR A 97 -8.55 4.67 -2.62
CA THR A 97 -9.18 3.50 -3.25
C THR A 97 -10.32 2.95 -2.40
N LEU A 98 -10.19 2.95 -1.07
CA LEU A 98 -11.19 2.43 -0.15
C LEU A 98 -12.21 3.49 0.29
N SER A 99 -11.76 4.72 0.55
CA SER A 99 -12.53 5.75 1.26
C SER A 99 -13.28 6.74 0.38
N CYS A 100 -12.98 6.85 -0.91
CA CYS A 100 -13.51 7.97 -1.71
C CYS A 100 -15.05 8.02 -1.83
N GLY A 101 -15.74 6.87 -1.71
CA GLY A 101 -17.20 6.80 -1.63
C GLY A 101 -17.76 6.60 -0.22
N GLY A 102 -16.90 6.59 0.81
CA GLY A 102 -17.27 6.39 2.21
C GLY A 102 -17.63 4.95 2.58
N GLU A 103 -17.33 3.96 1.72
CA GLU A 103 -17.71 2.57 1.96
C GLU A 103 -16.83 1.86 3.00
N GLY A 104 -15.61 2.34 3.24
CA GLY A 104 -14.72 1.88 4.30
C GLY A 104 -13.36 2.55 4.16
N ASP A 105 -12.34 2.07 4.87
CA ASP A 105 -11.08 2.81 4.96
C ASP A 105 -9.85 1.93 5.27
N LEU A 106 -8.70 2.53 5.60
CA LEU A 106 -7.49 1.77 5.92
C LEU A 106 -7.62 0.90 7.19
N ASN A 107 -8.49 1.26 8.15
CA ASN A 107 -8.73 0.40 9.31
C ASN A 107 -9.47 -0.89 8.94
N ASP A 108 -10.12 -0.96 7.78
CA ASP A 108 -10.74 -2.18 7.26
C ASP A 108 -9.76 -3.13 6.56
N VAL A 109 -8.49 -2.74 6.34
CA VAL A 109 -7.47 -3.63 5.76
C VAL A 109 -7.27 -4.84 6.67
N LEU A 110 -7.37 -6.06 6.16
CA LEU A 110 -7.16 -7.26 6.97
C LEU A 110 -5.67 -7.53 7.17
N TYR A 111 -4.95 -7.68 6.07
CA TYR A 111 -3.52 -7.90 6.03
C TYR A 111 -3.00 -7.71 4.60
N MET A 112 -1.69 -7.57 4.46
CA MET A 112 -1.04 -7.58 3.16
C MET A 112 -0.72 -9.00 2.71
N VAL A 113 -1.13 -9.37 1.50
CA VAL A 113 -0.91 -10.71 0.95
C VAL A 113 0.51 -10.83 0.39
N LYS A 114 0.90 -9.87 -0.46
CA LYS A 114 2.15 -9.96 -1.25
C LYS A 114 2.68 -8.57 -1.58
N ALA A 115 3.99 -8.38 -1.42
CA ALA A 115 4.78 -7.35 -2.10
C ALA A 115 5.64 -7.98 -3.20
N ILE A 116 5.80 -7.28 -4.31
CA ILE A 116 6.78 -7.61 -5.34
C ILE A 116 7.65 -6.38 -5.55
N GLY A 117 8.85 -6.38 -4.99
CA GLY A 117 9.83 -5.30 -5.13
C GLY A 117 10.73 -5.54 -6.33
N MET A 118 10.63 -4.67 -7.33
CA MET A 118 11.48 -4.68 -8.52
C MET A 118 12.54 -3.60 -8.36
N VAL A 119 13.77 -4.03 -8.08
CA VAL A 119 14.93 -3.16 -7.82
C VAL A 119 15.68 -2.94 -9.12
N VAL A 120 15.84 -1.69 -9.52
CA VAL A 120 16.61 -1.35 -10.72
C VAL A 120 18.08 -1.53 -10.40
N SER A 121 18.74 -2.45 -11.10
CA SER A 121 20.19 -2.60 -11.05
C SER A 121 20.67 -3.09 -12.41
N THR A 122 21.76 -2.49 -12.90
CA THR A 122 22.40 -2.90 -14.16
C THR A 122 23.42 -4.02 -13.96
N ASP A 123 23.69 -4.40 -12.71
CA ASP A 123 24.62 -5.45 -12.35
C ASP A 123 23.88 -6.77 -12.10
N VAL A 124 24.29 -7.83 -12.79
CA VAL A 124 23.70 -9.17 -12.64
C VAL A 124 24.13 -9.84 -11.34
N GLU A 125 25.22 -9.39 -10.72
CA GLU A 125 25.72 -9.88 -9.44
C GLU A 125 25.14 -9.11 -8.24
N PHE A 126 24.30 -8.11 -8.48
CA PHE A 126 23.66 -7.31 -7.43
C PHE A 126 22.84 -8.19 -6.48
N ASN A 127 23.17 -8.13 -5.19
CA ASN A 127 22.58 -9.03 -4.18
C ASN A 127 21.81 -8.29 -3.06
N SER A 128 21.88 -6.97 -3.01
CA SER A 128 21.18 -6.17 -1.99
C SER A 128 19.69 -5.93 -2.26
N GLY A 129 19.09 -6.60 -3.26
CA GLY A 129 17.68 -6.47 -3.59
C GLY A 129 16.75 -6.59 -2.38
N PRO A 130 16.87 -7.65 -1.55
CA PRO A 130 16.09 -7.77 -0.32
C PRO A 130 16.33 -6.63 0.68
N ALA A 131 17.58 -6.17 0.83
CA ALA A 131 17.94 -5.09 1.75
C ALA A 131 17.34 -3.75 1.33
N VAL A 132 17.28 -3.48 0.03
CA VAL A 132 16.63 -2.31 -0.57
C VAL A 132 15.12 -2.35 -0.31
N THR A 133 14.47 -3.47 -0.62
CA THR A 133 13.02 -3.62 -0.43
C THR A 133 12.60 -3.58 1.06
N ASN A 134 13.52 -3.76 2.01
CA ASN A 134 13.21 -3.61 3.43
C ASN A 134 12.73 -2.19 3.79
N GLY A 135 13.15 -1.15 3.06
CA GLY A 135 12.61 0.19 3.28
C GLY A 135 11.09 0.24 3.12
N PHE A 136 10.57 -0.39 2.06
CA PHE A 136 9.13 -0.55 1.84
C PHE A 136 8.47 -1.40 2.92
N SER A 137 9.02 -2.59 3.18
CA SER A 137 8.41 -3.53 4.12
C SER A 137 8.34 -2.98 5.54
N ASN A 138 9.39 -2.30 6.00
CA ASN A 138 9.44 -1.69 7.33
C ASN A 138 8.46 -0.54 7.43
N ARG A 139 8.42 0.35 6.42
CA ARG A 139 7.48 1.48 6.41
C ARG A 139 6.02 1.03 6.43
N TRP A 140 5.68 0.02 5.63
CA TRP A 140 4.36 -0.58 5.65
C TRP A 140 4.02 -1.22 7.01
N GLN A 141 4.94 -1.98 7.59
CA GLN A 141 4.76 -2.58 8.91
C GLN A 141 4.65 -1.54 10.03
N SER A 142 5.31 -0.38 9.91
CA SER A 142 5.10 0.71 10.86
C SER A 142 3.63 1.13 10.93
N VAL A 143 2.88 1.12 9.82
CA VAL A 143 1.46 1.48 9.80
C VAL A 143 0.55 0.32 10.19
N PHE A 144 0.76 -0.88 9.65
CA PHE A 144 -0.18 -2.02 9.80
C PHE A 144 0.26 -3.10 10.79
N GLY A 145 1.39 -2.90 11.47
CA GLY A 145 1.91 -3.81 12.47
C GLY A 145 2.81 -4.88 11.87
N GLY A 146 3.91 -5.15 12.57
CA GLY A 146 4.85 -6.22 12.23
C GLY A 146 6.21 -6.01 12.88
N GLY A 147 6.98 -7.09 13.01
CA GLY A 147 8.22 -7.10 13.81
C GLY A 147 9.36 -6.21 13.33
N THR A 148 9.25 -5.57 12.16
CA THR A 148 10.27 -4.65 11.64
C THR A 148 9.77 -3.21 11.46
N GLY A 149 8.56 -2.91 11.95
CA GLY A 149 8.00 -1.55 11.97
C GLY A 149 8.53 -0.69 13.11
N SER A 150 8.25 0.61 13.05
CA SER A 150 8.73 1.62 14.01
C SER A 150 8.21 1.45 15.45
N TYR A 151 7.16 0.65 15.64
CA TYR A 151 6.49 0.40 16.92
C TYR A 151 6.79 -1.00 17.47
N ALA A 152 7.66 -1.76 16.81
CA ALA A 152 8.08 -3.06 17.28
C ALA A 152 9.17 -2.91 18.35
N GLU A 153 9.00 -3.63 19.45
CA GLU A 153 10.02 -3.78 20.49
C GLU A 153 10.45 -5.25 20.52
N ASP A 154 11.77 -5.51 20.44
CA ASP A 154 12.34 -6.86 20.38
C ASP A 154 11.70 -7.78 19.32
N GLY A 155 11.34 -7.19 18.16
CA GLY A 155 10.74 -7.90 17.04
C GLY A 155 9.24 -8.18 17.18
N ILE A 156 8.59 -7.60 18.20
CA ILE A 156 7.16 -7.76 18.47
C ILE A 156 6.48 -6.40 18.38
N ASP A 157 5.49 -6.28 17.51
CA ASP A 157 4.57 -5.13 17.50
C ASP A 157 3.28 -5.51 18.25
N PRO A 158 2.94 -4.81 19.36
CA PRO A 158 1.73 -5.12 20.13
C PRO A 158 0.45 -4.86 19.32
N GLY A 159 0.56 -4.09 18.24
CA GLY A 159 -0.51 -3.83 17.29
C GLY A 159 -0.80 -4.98 16.33
N GLY A 160 -0.06 -6.07 16.35
CA GLY A 160 -0.34 -7.27 15.56
C GLY A 160 0.46 -7.36 14.27
N TYR A 161 -0.02 -8.20 13.35
CA TYR A 161 0.78 -8.73 12.23
C TYR A 161 0.21 -8.41 10.84
N SER A 162 -0.74 -7.48 10.72
CA SER A 162 -1.41 -7.23 9.43
C SER A 162 -0.47 -6.64 8.37
N GLY A 163 0.62 -6.01 8.77
CA GLY A 163 1.66 -5.52 7.86
C GLY A 163 2.62 -6.61 7.39
N VAL A 164 2.65 -7.79 8.02
CA VAL A 164 3.49 -8.92 7.58
C VAL A 164 2.96 -9.48 6.27
N HIS A 165 3.86 -9.74 5.31
CA HIS A 165 3.49 -10.15 3.96
C HIS A 165 4.50 -11.11 3.34
N ALA A 166 4.03 -11.94 2.41
CA ALA A 166 4.92 -12.64 1.50
C ALA A 166 5.60 -11.62 0.57
N ARG A 167 6.83 -11.91 0.11
CA ARG A 167 7.59 -10.96 -0.71
C ARG A 167 8.40 -11.63 -1.81
N SER A 168 8.54 -10.93 -2.93
CA SER A 168 9.64 -11.14 -3.88
C SER A 168 10.45 -9.85 -3.93
N ALA A 169 11.78 -9.94 -3.96
CA ALA A 169 12.67 -8.80 -4.09
C ALA A 169 13.71 -9.14 -5.14
N ILE A 170 13.53 -8.62 -6.35
CA ILE A 170 14.32 -9.01 -7.52
C ILE A 170 15.09 -7.80 -8.07
N GLY A 171 16.35 -8.00 -8.38
CA GLY A 171 17.19 -7.04 -9.12
C GLY A 171 17.34 -7.41 -10.59
N GLY A 172 18.13 -6.64 -11.33
CA GLY A 172 18.63 -7.05 -12.65
C GLY A 172 17.83 -6.58 -13.86
N PHE A 173 17.22 -5.40 -13.79
CA PHE A 173 16.63 -4.73 -14.96
C PHE A 173 16.94 -3.23 -14.97
N THR A 174 16.81 -2.61 -16.15
CA THR A 174 17.14 -1.20 -16.39
C THR A 174 15.94 -0.28 -16.14
N GLY A 175 16.17 0.86 -15.50
CA GLY A 175 15.16 1.89 -15.25
C GLY A 175 15.82 3.22 -14.87
N ARG A 176 15.01 4.29 -14.79
CA ARG A 176 15.46 5.63 -14.33
C ARG A 176 14.97 5.94 -12.91
N PHE A 177 14.77 4.89 -12.12
CA PHE A 177 14.37 4.94 -10.72
C PHE A 177 15.15 3.88 -9.94
N SER A 178 14.95 3.78 -8.62
CA SER A 178 15.67 2.85 -7.75
C SER A 178 14.89 1.58 -7.43
N LEU A 179 13.61 1.73 -7.10
CA LEU A 179 12.72 0.63 -6.72
C LEU A 179 11.31 0.91 -7.25
N GLU A 180 10.65 -0.13 -7.75
CA GLU A 180 9.22 -0.15 -8.06
C GLU A 180 8.59 -1.37 -7.39
N PRO A 181 7.93 -1.22 -6.24
CA PRO A 181 7.13 -2.26 -5.65
C PRO A 181 5.71 -2.20 -6.19
N GLU A 182 5.06 -3.35 -6.30
CA GLU A 182 3.59 -3.49 -6.39
C GLU A 182 3.09 -4.36 -5.23
N MET A 183 1.79 -4.30 -4.93
CA MET A 183 1.23 -5.01 -3.78
C MET A 183 -0.20 -5.50 -3.94
N ILE A 184 -0.50 -6.53 -3.15
CA ILE A 184 -1.83 -7.11 -3.00
C ILE A 184 -2.19 -7.09 -1.51
N VAL A 185 -3.35 -6.52 -1.18
CA VAL A 185 -3.90 -6.51 0.19
C VAL A 185 -5.25 -7.20 0.25
N ALA A 186 -5.57 -7.76 1.41
CA ALA A 186 -6.87 -8.31 1.71
C ALA A 186 -7.72 -7.29 2.47
N ILE A 187 -8.97 -7.14 2.07
CA ILE A 187 -10.05 -6.42 2.76
C ILE A 187 -11.23 -7.38 2.93
N PRO A 188 -12.21 -7.11 3.81
CA PRO A 188 -13.41 -7.91 3.91
C PRO A 188 -14.17 -7.99 2.58
N ALA A 189 -14.60 -9.20 2.18
CA ALA A 189 -15.33 -9.39 0.92
C ALA A 189 -16.64 -8.57 0.87
N GLU A 190 -17.30 -8.39 2.00
CA GLU A 190 -18.50 -7.55 2.10
C GLU A 190 -18.21 -6.08 1.77
N MET A 191 -17.08 -5.55 2.24
CA MET A 191 -16.62 -4.20 1.91
C MET A 191 -16.29 -4.08 0.43
N ALA A 192 -15.57 -5.07 -0.13
CA ALA A 192 -15.25 -5.09 -1.57
C ALA A 192 -16.53 -5.05 -2.42
N ARG A 193 -17.53 -5.86 -2.09
CA ARG A 193 -18.84 -5.85 -2.77
C ARG A 193 -19.59 -4.52 -2.59
N ALA A 194 -19.52 -3.91 -1.40
CA ALA A 194 -20.12 -2.60 -1.17
C ALA A 194 -19.50 -1.51 -2.06
N ILE A 195 -18.16 -1.48 -2.18
CA ILE A 195 -17.46 -0.56 -3.10
C ILE A 195 -17.88 -0.83 -4.56
N ILE A 196 -17.81 -2.09 -4.99
CA ILE A 196 -18.07 -2.47 -6.38
C ILE A 196 -19.48 -2.09 -6.81
N THR A 197 -20.47 -2.35 -5.96
CA THR A 197 -21.88 -2.02 -6.24
C THR A 197 -22.15 -0.51 -6.21
N THR A 198 -21.36 0.26 -5.46
CA THR A 198 -21.55 1.70 -5.30
C THR A 198 -20.90 2.51 -6.42
N ARG A 199 -19.65 2.18 -6.77
CA ARG A 199 -18.81 2.98 -7.69
C ARG A 199 -17.89 2.17 -8.62
N GLY A 200 -18.04 0.84 -8.63
CA GLY A 200 -17.22 -0.06 -9.44
C GLY A 200 -15.92 -0.50 -8.77
N TRP A 201 -15.12 -1.28 -9.51
CA TRP A 201 -13.95 -1.99 -8.97
C TRP A 201 -12.61 -1.33 -9.27
N ILE A 202 -12.58 -0.18 -9.93
CA ILE A 202 -11.35 0.47 -10.42
C ILE A 202 -11.15 1.81 -9.72
N PHE A 203 -9.90 2.10 -9.37
CA PHE A 203 -9.46 3.42 -8.95
C PHE A 203 -8.23 3.87 -9.77
N PRO A 204 -8.16 5.09 -10.33
CA PRO A 204 -9.16 6.16 -10.32
C PRO A 204 -10.51 5.77 -10.93
N LEU A 205 -11.55 6.56 -10.63
CA LEU A 205 -12.94 6.24 -10.99
C LEU A 205 -13.20 6.46 -12.48
N ILE A 206 -14.06 5.67 -13.10
CA ILE A 206 -14.55 6.00 -14.46
C ILE A 206 -15.31 7.33 -14.44
N PRO A 207 -15.39 8.08 -15.57
CA PRO A 207 -15.93 9.44 -15.59
C PRO A 207 -17.30 9.59 -14.91
N SER A 208 -18.26 8.73 -15.25
CA SER A 208 -19.61 8.77 -14.67
C SER A 208 -19.65 8.46 -13.16
N MET A 209 -18.73 7.63 -12.66
CA MET A 209 -18.63 7.35 -11.23
C MET A 209 -17.89 8.45 -10.49
N HIS A 210 -16.89 9.08 -11.10
CA HIS A 210 -16.22 10.26 -10.55
C HIS A 210 -17.22 11.40 -10.32
N GLU A 211 -18.00 11.74 -11.36
CA GLU A 211 -19.07 12.76 -11.27
C GLU A 211 -20.08 12.44 -10.16
N LYS A 212 -20.53 11.18 -10.07
CA LYS A 212 -21.46 10.72 -9.03
C LYS A 212 -20.89 10.92 -7.62
N ILE A 213 -19.62 10.55 -7.40
CA ILE A 213 -18.98 10.64 -6.08
C ILE A 213 -18.71 12.10 -5.70
N VAL A 214 -18.28 12.94 -6.64
CA VAL A 214 -18.09 14.38 -6.40
C VAL A 214 -19.42 15.05 -6.03
N ALA A 215 -20.50 14.75 -6.76
CA ALA A 215 -21.82 15.32 -6.50
C ALA A 215 -22.37 14.92 -5.12
N ALA A 216 -22.12 13.68 -4.66
CA ALA A 216 -22.58 13.21 -3.35
C ALA A 216 -21.88 13.91 -2.16
N ARG A 217 -20.78 14.63 -2.39
CA ARG A 217 -20.03 15.38 -1.37
C ARG A 217 -20.40 16.86 -1.29
N SER A 218 -21.15 17.36 -2.28
CA SER A 218 -21.60 18.76 -2.39
C SER A 218 -22.91 18.98 -1.64
#